data_AF-A0A847B7H6-F1
#
_entry.id   AF-A0A847B7H6-F1
#
_cell.length_a   1.000
_cell.length_b   1.000
_cell.length_c   1.000
_cell.angle_alpha   90.00
_cell.angle_beta   90.00
_cell.angle_gamma   90.00
#
_symmetry.space_group_name_H-M   'P 1'
#
loop_
_entity.id
_entity.type
_entity.pdbx_description
1 polymer ?
#
loop_
_entity_poly.entity_id
_entity_poly.type
_entity_poly.pdbx_seq_one_letter_code
_entity_poly.pdbx_strand_id
1 'polypeptide(L)' 'MPFTKSEINLFKKVCELNAIAGMENEVAKFLKVEYEKLGFEIVTDNLGSIFALKKSNVSNAPR' A
#
# COMPACT_ATOMS: atom_id res chain seq x y z
N MET A 1 2.80 11.51 -21.93
CA MET A 1 3.97 11.57 -21.03
C MET A 1 4.32 10.13 -20.67
N PRO A 2 5.54 9.63 -20.95
CA PRO A 2 5.90 8.25 -20.61
C PRO A 2 6.16 8.08 -19.11
N PHE A 3 5.95 6.86 -18.59
CA PHE A 3 6.29 6.51 -17.21
C PHE A 3 7.79 6.65 -16.94
N THR A 4 8.12 7.06 -15.72
CA THR A 4 9.49 7.08 -15.20
C THR A 4 10.03 5.66 -15.00
N LYS A 5 11.37 5.52 -15.01
CA LYS A 5 12.01 4.22 -14.73
C LYS A 5 11.61 3.65 -13.37
N SER A 6 11.41 4.50 -12.37
CA SER A 6 10.96 4.13 -11.03
C SER A 6 9.55 3.55 -11.04
N GLU A 7 8.61 4.15 -11.78
CA GLU A 7 7.23 3.65 -11.89
C GLU A 7 7.19 2.30 -12.61
N ILE A 8 7.96 2.14 -13.71
CA ILE A 8 8.06 0.87 -14.43
C ILE A 8 8.63 -0.24 -13.51
N ASN A 9 9.66 0.08 -12.73
CA ASN A 9 10.24 -0.87 -11.79
C ASN A 9 9.27 -1.24 -10.66
N LEU A 10 8.45 -0.30 -10.19
CA LEU A 10 7.42 -0.56 -9.20
C LEU A 10 6.35 -1.49 -9.77
N PHE A 11 5.85 -1.21 -10.98
CA PHE A 11 4.87 -2.07 -11.65
C PHE A 11 5.42 -3.48 -11.83
N LYS A 12 6.66 -3.62 -12.30
CA LYS A 12 7.30 -4.93 -12.44
C LYS A 12 7.33 -5.70 -11.11
N LYS A 13 7.79 -5.05 -10.04
CA LYS A 13 7.84 -5.67 -8.71
C LYS A 13 6.46 -6.11 -8.23
N VAL A 14 5.44 -5.27 -8.37
CA VAL A 14 4.08 -5.59 -7.90
C VAL A 14 3.45 -6.73 -8.71
N CYS A 15 3.64 -6.74 -10.03
CA CYS A 15 3.13 -7.80 -10.90
C CYS A 15 3.77 -9.18 -10.67
N GLU A 16 4.97 -9.22 -10.08
CA GLU A 16 5.67 -10.47 -9.76
C GLU A 16 5.24 -11.08 -8.41
N LEU A 17 4.46 -10.36 -7.59
CA LEU A 17 3.97 -10.86 -6.29
C LEU A 17 2.75 -11.75 -6.45
N ASN A 18 2.62 -12.78 -5.61
CA ASN A 18 1.43 -13.61 -5.59
C ASN A 18 0.26 -12.88 -4.90
N ALA A 19 -0.83 -12.74 -5.64
CA ALA A 19 -2.02 -11.98 -5.23
C ALA A 19 -3.33 -12.69 -5.61
N ILE A 20 -3.31 -14.02 -5.69
CA ILE A 20 -4.51 -14.81 -5.96
C ILE A 20 -5.51 -14.57 -4.82
N ALA A 21 -6.80 -14.49 -5.15
CA ALA A 21 -7.86 -14.30 -4.16
C ALA A 21 -7.77 -15.37 -3.04
N GLY A 22 -7.67 -14.93 -1.79
CA GLY A 22 -7.45 -15.79 -0.61
C GLY A 22 -5.98 -16.15 -0.31
N MET A 23 -5.02 -15.67 -1.12
CA MET A 23 -3.58 -15.86 -0.95
C MET A 23 -2.81 -14.53 -1.09
N GLU A 24 -3.35 -13.43 -0.57
CA GLU A 24 -2.81 -12.07 -0.74
C GLU A 24 -1.70 -11.71 0.26
N ASN A 25 -1.31 -12.63 1.15
CA ASN A 25 -0.35 -12.38 2.23
C ASN A 25 0.97 -11.75 1.75
N GLU A 26 1.46 -12.15 0.57
CA GLU A 26 2.70 -11.62 0.00
C GLU A 26 2.57 -10.15 -0.41
N VAL A 27 1.53 -9.84 -1.18
CA VAL A 27 1.21 -8.45 -1.56
C VAL A 27 0.90 -7.58 -0.33
N ALA A 28 0.13 -8.12 0.61
CA ALA A 28 -0.22 -7.44 1.86
C ALA A 28 1.04 -7.03 2.64
N LYS A 29 1.99 -7.96 2.80
CA LYS A 29 3.27 -7.68 3.46
C LYS A 29 4.10 -6.63 2.72
N PHE A 30 4.16 -6.71 1.39
CA PHE A 30 4.86 -5.73 0.56
C PHE A 30 4.28 -4.32 0.74
N LEU A 31 2.96 -4.19 0.59
CA LEU A 31 2.27 -2.89 0.71
C LEU A 31 2.45 -2.28 2.09
N LYS A 32 2.33 -3.08 3.16
CA LYS A 32 2.54 -2.61 4.53
C LYS A 32 3.92 -1.95 4.70
N VAL A 33 4.98 -2.60 4.24
CA VAL A 33 6.35 -2.08 4.35
C VAL A 33 6.54 -0.81 3.52
N GLU A 34 6.01 -0.74 2.30
CA GLU A 34 6.13 0.46 1.47
C GLU A 34 5.35 1.64 2.04
N TYR A 35 4.16 1.41 2.58
CA TYR A 35 3.38 2.46 3.22
C TYR A 35 4.00 2.95 4.53
N GLU A 36 4.59 2.06 5.34
CA GLU A 36 5.35 2.44 6.53
C GLU A 36 6.55 3.32 6.18
N LYS A 37 7.30 3.02 5.10
CA LYS A 37 8.42 3.86 4.62
C LYS A 37 7.98 5.26 4.22
N LEU A 38 6.75 5.40 3.74
CA LEU A 38 6.15 6.69 3.38
C LEU A 38 5.54 7.43 4.59
N GLY A 39 5.59 6.83 5.79
CA GLY A 39 5.12 7.42 7.04
C GLY A 39 3.60 7.36 7.24
N PHE A 40 2.91 6.45 6.55
CA PHE A 40 1.48 6.22 6.77
C PHE A 40 1.25 5.33 8.00
N GLU A 41 0.11 5.54 8.65
CA GLU A 41 -0.39 4.63 9.67
C GLU A 41 -1.14 3.47 8.99
N ILE A 42 -0.81 2.23 9.35
CA ILE A 42 -1.41 1.04 8.73
C ILE A 42 -2.58 0.57 9.56
N VAL A 43 -3.75 0.51 8.93
CA VAL A 43 -4.98 -0.07 9.49
C VAL A 43 -5.36 -1.28 8.63
N THR A 44 -5.76 -2.37 9.26
CA THR A 44 -6.18 -3.60 8.55
C THR A 44 -7.58 -4.01 8.97
N ASP A 45 -8.33 -4.65 8.08
CA ASP A 45 -9.57 -5.32 8.44
C ASP A 45 -9.33 -6.79 8.84
N ASN A 46 -10.41 -7.53 9.12
CA ASN A 46 -10.35 -8.96 9.44
C ASN A 46 -10.34 -9.88 8.20
N LEU A 47 -10.37 -9.31 6.99
CA LEU A 47 -10.43 -10.05 5.71
C LEU A 47 -9.13 -9.94 4.90
N GLY A 48 -8.16 -9.13 5.34
CA GLY A 48 -6.85 -8.97 4.71
C GLY A 48 -6.67 -7.65 3.95
N SER A 49 -7.66 -6.75 3.97
CA SER A 49 -7.53 -5.41 3.39
C SER A 49 -6.55 -4.56 4.19
N ILE A 50 -5.76 -3.74 3.49
CA ILE A 50 -4.80 -2.80 4.08
C ILE A 50 -5.19 -1.38 3.72
N PHE A 51 -5.23 -0.51 4.72
CA PHE A 51 -5.48 0.91 4.60
C PHE A 51 -4.25 1.68 5.06
N ALA A 52 -3.71 2.53 4.19
CA ALA A 52 -2.64 3.47 4.51
C ALA A 52 -3.27 4.83 4.88
N LEU A 53 -3.41 5.08 6.17
CA LEU A 53 -4.05 6.28 6.70
C LEU A 53 -3.05 7.44 6.79
N LYS A 54 -3.42 8.58 6.19
CA LYS A 54 -2.75 9.87 6.38
C LYS A 54 -3.65 10.82 7.14
N LYS A 55 -3.27 11.16 8.37
CA LYS A 55 -4.01 12.14 9.16
C LYS A 55 -3.84 13.53 8.56
N SER A 56 -4.93 14.29 8.56
CA SER A 56 -4.87 15.71 8.21
C SER A 56 -4.11 16.49 9.28
N ASN A 57 -3.35 17.50 8.85
CA ASN A 57 -2.70 18.44 9.76
C ASN A 57 -3.69 19.49 10.33
N VAL A 58 -4.91 19.56 9.79
CA VAL A 58 -5.93 20.50 10.23
C VAL A 58 -6.61 19.97 11.49
N SER A 59 -6.60 20.78 12.56
CA SER A 59 -7.32 20.48 13.80
C SER A 59 -8.82 20.36 13.52
N ASN A 60 -9.44 19.27 14.01
CA ASN A 60 -10.87 18.96 13.83
C ASN A 60 -11.29 18.74 12.36
N ALA A 61 -10.37 18.29 11.51
CA ALA A 61 -10.72 17.79 10.18
C ALA A 61 -11.75 16.64 10.30
N PRO A 62 -12.76 16.59 9.41
CA PRO A 62 -13.69 15.47 9.37
C PRO A 62 -12.92 14.16 9.19
N ARG A 63 -13.36 13.13 9.91
CA ARG A 63 -12.78 11.79 9.88
C ARG A 63 -13.09 11.08 8.57
#